data_AF-A0A1W2FTW8-F1
#
_entry.id   AF-A0A1W2FTW8-F1
#
_cell.length_a   1.000
_cell.length_b   1.000
_cell.length_c   1.000
_cell.angle_alpha   90.00
_cell.angle_beta   90.00
_cell.angle_gamma   90.00
#
_symmetry.space_group_name_H-M   'P 1'
#
loop_
_entity.id
_entity.type
_entity.pdbx_description
1 polymer ?
#
loop_
_entity_poly.entity_id
_entity_poly.type
_entity_poly.pdbx_seq_one_letter_code
_entity_poly.pdbx_strand_id
1 'polypeptide(L)'
;MQPGAIDQHDNRNPPQPGRADHSLLSTLLWLKLVTYWPYLLPAMDQRDVTNHVETLAGHVADLLTKPEHQSAPSNVVDLAHQVLDICCEFVQRWTGQPAPDEEFAVDVERLRTRLRDMCHQLSPNNAAVQSEAS
;
A
#
# COMPACT_ATOMS: atom_id res chain seq x y z
N MET A 1 -35.45 2.33 -57.31
CA MET A 1 -35.65 1.51 -56.10
C MET A 1 -34.31 1.40 -55.38
N GLN A 2 -34.17 2.00 -54.19
CA GLN A 2 -33.17 1.62 -53.17
C GLN A 2 -33.68 0.34 -52.47
N PRO A 3 -32.82 -0.57 -51.93
CA PRO A 3 -31.86 -0.34 -50.82
C PRO A 3 -30.45 -0.87 -51.17
N GLY A 4 -29.33 -0.53 -50.52
CA GLY A 4 -29.05 -0.28 -49.11
C GLY A 4 -28.14 -1.39 -48.58
N ALA A 5 -26.85 -1.10 -48.37
CA ALA A 5 -25.85 -1.84 -47.56
C ALA A 5 -24.48 -1.16 -47.81
N ILE A 6 -24.16 0.00 -47.21
CA ILE A 6 -23.50 0.12 -45.90
C ILE A 6 -22.87 -1.20 -45.43
N ASP A 7 -21.71 -1.54 -46.00
CA ASP A 7 -20.82 -2.50 -45.37
C ASP A 7 -20.32 -1.84 -44.07
N GLN A 8 -20.81 -2.36 -42.95
CA GLN A 8 -20.43 -1.98 -41.61
C GLN A 8 -18.90 -2.07 -41.51
N HIS A 9 -18.25 -0.94 -41.26
CA HIS A 9 -17.00 -0.95 -40.52
C HIS A 9 -17.28 -1.70 -39.21
N ASP A 10 -16.93 -2.98 -39.19
CA ASP A 10 -16.75 -3.81 -38.01
C ASP A 10 -15.57 -3.21 -37.24
N ASN A 11 -15.84 -2.06 -36.62
CA ASN A 11 -15.00 -1.46 -35.60
C ASN A 11 -15.15 -2.36 -34.38
N ARG A 12 -14.50 -3.54 -34.45
CA ARG A 12 -14.10 -4.32 -33.28
C ARG A 12 -13.08 -3.47 -32.53
N ASN A 13 -13.59 -2.43 -31.88
CA ASN A 13 -12.95 -1.94 -30.68
C ASN A 13 -12.90 -3.18 -29.76
N PRO A 14 -11.71 -3.73 -29.46
CA PRO A 14 -11.63 -4.69 -28.38
C PRO A 14 -12.27 -4.03 -27.14
N PRO A 15 -12.94 -4.79 -26.27
CA PRO A 15 -13.35 -4.24 -24.99
C PRO A 15 -12.12 -3.58 -24.37
N GLN A 16 -12.16 -2.26 -24.23
CA GLN A 16 -11.11 -1.53 -23.54
C GLN A 16 -10.92 -2.23 -22.18
N PRO A 17 -9.67 -2.44 -21.71
CA PRO A 17 -9.40 -3.05 -20.42
C PRO A 17 -9.81 -2.08 -19.31
N GLY A 18 -11.11 -1.92 -19.14
CA GLY A 18 -11.74 -1.04 -18.19
C GLY A 18 -11.91 -1.77 -16.88
N ARG A 19 -10.84 -1.82 -16.08
CA ARG A 19 -10.85 -1.80 -14.61
C ARG A 19 -9.42 -1.96 -14.09
N ALA A 20 -8.82 -0.82 -13.73
CA ALA A 20 -7.70 -0.67 -12.81
C ALA A 20 -6.79 -1.91 -12.63
N ASP A 21 -5.61 -1.88 -13.27
CA ASP A 21 -4.45 -2.71 -12.95
C ASP A 21 -3.95 -2.41 -11.52
N HIS A 22 -4.78 -2.72 -10.53
CA HIS A 22 -4.37 -2.70 -9.15
C HIS A 22 -3.73 -4.06 -8.88
N SER A 23 -2.39 -4.08 -8.81
CA SER A 23 -1.68 -5.31 -8.52
C SER A 23 -2.17 -5.89 -7.20
N LEU A 24 -2.25 -7.22 -7.12
CA LEU A 24 -2.61 -7.94 -5.90
C LEU A 24 -1.75 -7.47 -4.71
N LEU A 25 -0.47 -7.20 -4.96
CA LEU A 25 0.46 -6.64 -3.98
C LEU A 25 -0.04 -5.30 -3.44
N SER A 26 -0.48 -4.37 -4.29
CA SER A 26 -0.98 -3.06 -3.85
C SER A 26 -2.19 -3.19 -2.93
N THR A 27 -3.13 -4.07 -3.30
CA THR A 27 -4.34 -4.32 -2.51
C THR A 27 -4.00 -4.93 -1.14
N LEU A 28 -3.12 -5.94 -1.12
CA LEU A 28 -2.73 -6.61 0.11
C LEU A 28 -1.91 -5.71 1.03
N LEU A 29 -0.99 -4.92 0.47
CA LEU A 29 -0.20 -3.96 1.24
C LEU A 29 -1.10 -2.89 1.86
N TRP A 30 -2.02 -2.31 1.07
CA TRP A 30 -3.01 -1.36 1.57
C TRP A 30 -3.84 -1.95 2.72
N LEU A 31 -4.35 -3.18 2.55
CA LEU A 31 -5.13 -3.87 3.57
C LEU A 31 -4.33 -4.04 4.88
N LYS A 32 -3.04 -4.42 4.79
CA LYS A 32 -2.17 -4.53 5.96
C LYS A 32 -1.99 -3.18 6.64
N LEU A 33 -1.71 -2.10 5.91
CA LEU A 33 -1.56 -0.76 6.50
C LEU A 33 -2.83 -0.30 7.22
N VAL A 34 -4.01 -0.47 6.61
CA VAL A 34 -5.29 -0.10 7.23
C VAL A 34 -5.60 -0.96 8.46
N THR A 35 -5.29 -2.26 8.39
CA THR A 35 -5.52 -3.19 9.52
C THR A 35 -4.69 -2.81 10.74
N TYR A 36 -3.45 -2.36 10.55
CA TYR A 36 -2.53 -2.02 11.64
C TYR A 36 -2.73 -0.61 12.20
N TRP A 37 -3.38 0.28 11.45
CA TRP A 37 -3.64 1.66 11.84
C TRP A 37 -4.19 1.88 13.27
N PRO A 38 -5.23 1.15 13.73
CA PRO A 38 -5.79 1.36 15.07
C PRO A 38 -4.85 0.93 16.21
N TYR A 39 -3.80 0.16 15.91
CA TYR A 39 -2.85 -0.35 16.90
C TYR A 39 -1.61 0.53 17.07
N LEU A 40 -1.44 1.56 16.24
CA LEU A 40 -0.26 2.43 16.27
C LEU A 40 -0.56 3.73 17.01
N LEU A 41 -1.13 3.70 18.22
CA LEU A 41 -1.55 4.93 18.91
C LEU A 41 -0.43 5.48 19.82
N PRO A 42 -0.21 6.81 19.86
CA PRO A 42 0.84 7.40 20.73
C PRO A 42 0.67 7.12 22.22
N ALA A 43 -0.57 6.87 22.67
CA ALA A 43 -0.89 6.57 24.06
C ALA A 43 -0.89 5.06 24.39
N MET A 44 -0.57 4.20 23.41
CA MET A 44 -0.48 2.76 23.61
C MET A 44 0.90 2.38 24.16
N ASP A 45 0.97 1.26 24.88
CA ASP A 45 2.21 0.75 25.44
C ASP A 45 3.29 0.55 24.37
N GLN A 46 4.53 0.95 24.68
CA GLN A 46 5.67 0.87 23.76
C GLN A 46 5.88 -0.54 23.22
N ARG A 47 5.74 -1.55 24.08
CA ARG A 47 5.94 -2.95 23.71
C ARG A 47 4.84 -3.40 22.76
N ASP A 48 3.59 -3.05 23.05
CA ASP A 48 2.46 -3.42 22.20
C ASP A 48 2.59 -2.80 20.81
N VAL A 49 2.86 -1.49 20.72
CA VAL A 49 3.07 -0.82 19.44
C VAL A 49 4.27 -1.42 18.70
N THR A 50 5.39 -1.66 19.38
CA THR A 50 6.58 -2.27 18.74
C THR A 50 6.27 -3.66 18.19
N ASN A 51 5.55 -4.51 18.94
CA ASN A 51 5.10 -5.82 18.47
C ASN A 51 4.19 -5.71 17.24
N HIS A 52 3.29 -4.72 17.23
CA HIS A 52 2.41 -4.48 16.09
C HIS A 52 3.18 -4.03 14.85
N VAL A 53 4.18 -3.15 15.00
CA VAL A 53 5.05 -2.70 13.90
C VAL A 53 5.91 -3.86 13.38
N GLU A 54 6.47 -4.68 14.27
CA GLU A 54 7.23 -5.88 13.88
C GLU A 54 6.35 -6.87 13.11
N THR A 55 5.12 -7.10 13.56
CA THR A 55 4.19 -8.00 12.86
C THR A 55 3.79 -7.44 11.49
N LEU A 56 3.62 -6.11 11.37
CA LEU A 56 3.41 -5.46 10.08
C LEU A 56 4.61 -5.67 9.15
N ALA A 57 5.83 -5.45 9.64
CA ALA A 57 7.07 -5.68 8.88
C ALA A 57 7.14 -7.12 8.35
N GLY A 58 6.89 -8.11 9.22
CA GLY A 58 6.84 -9.53 8.83
C GLY A 58 5.82 -9.80 7.72
N HIS A 59 4.62 -9.26 7.84
CA HIS A 59 3.60 -9.39 6.79
C HIS A 59 4.02 -8.75 5.46
N VAL A 60 4.70 -7.61 5.48
CA VAL A 60 5.17 -6.95 4.25
C VAL A 60 6.32 -7.73 3.61
N ALA A 61 7.25 -8.26 4.41
CA ALA A 61 8.30 -9.15 3.93
C ALA A 61 7.71 -10.43 3.29
N ASP A 62 6.69 -11.03 3.89
CA ASP A 62 5.98 -12.17 3.33
C ASP A 62 5.29 -11.83 2.00
N LEU A 63 4.77 -10.61 1.85
CA LEU A 63 4.23 -10.17 0.56
C LEU A 63 5.33 -10.03 -0.49
N LEU A 64 6.49 -9.48 -0.15
CA LEU A 64 7.59 -9.26 -1.08
C LEU A 64 8.25 -10.56 -1.57
N THR A 65 8.22 -11.63 -0.78
CA THR A 65 8.83 -12.93 -1.14
C THR A 65 7.95 -13.80 -2.04
N LYS A 66 6.67 -13.46 -2.20
CA LYS A 66 5.71 -14.25 -2.96
C LYS A 66 5.94 -14.14 -4.47
N PRO A 67 6.06 -15.26 -5.20
CA PRO A 67 6.33 -15.25 -6.63
C PRO A 67 5.22 -14.57 -7.44
N GLU A 68 3.96 -14.65 -6.99
CA GLU A 68 2.82 -13.98 -7.63
C GLU A 68 2.91 -12.44 -7.59
N HIS A 69 3.80 -11.86 -6.77
CA HIS A 69 3.98 -10.41 -6.66
C HIS A 69 5.19 -9.87 -7.43
N GLN A 70 5.99 -10.74 -8.07
CA GLN A 70 7.15 -10.32 -8.88
C GLN A 70 6.75 -9.52 -10.14
N SER A 71 5.51 -9.69 -10.60
CA SER A 71 4.95 -8.94 -11.73
C SER A 71 4.26 -7.64 -11.32
N ALA A 72 4.33 -7.24 -10.04
CA ALA A 72 3.75 -5.98 -9.59
C ALA A 72 4.52 -4.78 -10.19
N PRO A 73 3.85 -3.63 -10.40
CA PRO A 73 4.51 -2.40 -10.82
C PRO A 73 5.68 -2.04 -9.88
N SER A 74 6.81 -1.61 -10.45
CA SER A 74 8.03 -1.34 -9.67
C SER A 74 7.81 -0.34 -8.54
N ASN A 75 6.99 0.69 -8.78
CA ASN A 75 6.63 1.68 -7.75
C ASN A 75 5.89 1.06 -6.55
N VAL A 76 5.09 0.01 -6.76
CA VAL A 76 4.38 -0.69 -5.66
C VAL A 76 5.37 -1.56 -4.88
N VAL A 77 6.30 -2.21 -5.57
CA VAL A 77 7.37 -3.00 -4.94
C VAL A 77 8.29 -2.09 -4.12
N ASP A 78 8.69 -0.94 -4.67
CA ASP A 78 9.51 0.06 -3.98
C ASP A 78 8.79 0.61 -2.74
N LEU A 79 7.49 0.85 -2.84
CA LEU A 79 6.68 1.32 -1.72
C LEU A 79 6.56 0.26 -0.61
N ALA A 80 6.42 -1.02 -0.98
CA ALA A 80 6.43 -2.13 -0.03
C ALA A 80 7.77 -2.23 0.72
N HIS A 81 8.90 -2.08 0.02
CA HIS A 81 10.21 -2.03 0.64
C HIS A 81 10.35 -0.83 1.58
N GLN A 82 9.87 0.36 1.19
CA GLN A 82 9.88 1.54 2.06
C GLN A 82 9.07 1.33 3.34
N VAL A 83 7.90 0.68 3.25
CA VAL A 83 7.11 0.33 4.44
C VAL A 83 7.92 -0.59 5.35
N LEU A 84 8.57 -1.62 4.78
CA LEU A 84 9.40 -2.56 5.53
C LEU A 84 10.56 -1.85 6.24
N ASP A 85 11.30 -1.00 5.52
CA ASP A 85 12.45 -0.26 6.07
C ASP A 85 12.04 0.64 7.23
N ILE A 86 10.96 1.42 7.07
CA ILE A 86 10.45 2.30 8.12
C ILE A 86 10.01 1.50 9.37
N CYS A 87 9.38 0.35 9.17
CA CYS A 87 8.98 -0.51 10.30
C CYS A 87 10.21 -1.10 11.01
N CYS A 88 11.20 -1.57 10.26
CA CYS A 88 12.45 -2.11 10.80
C CYS A 88 13.24 -1.04 11.57
N GLU A 89 13.38 0.17 11.04
CA GLU A 89 14.02 1.30 11.71
C GLU A 89 13.31 1.65 13.03
N PHE A 90 11.98 1.70 13.02
CA PHE A 90 11.19 1.95 14.21
C PHE A 90 11.40 0.87 15.27
N VAL A 91 11.29 -0.40 14.89
CA VAL A 91 11.52 -1.53 15.80
C VAL A 91 12.94 -1.50 16.35
N GLN A 92 13.97 -1.34 15.52
CA GLN A 92 15.36 -1.28 15.98
C GLN A 92 15.61 -0.16 16.99
N ARG A 93 14.97 0.99 16.80
CA ARG A 93 15.09 2.14 17.71
C ARG A 93 14.45 1.89 19.06
N TRP A 94 13.28 1.25 19.07
CA TRP A 94 12.45 1.09 20.27
C TRP A 94 12.55 -0.29 20.93
N THR A 95 13.31 -1.21 20.32
CA THR A 95 13.64 -2.52 20.89
C THR A 95 15.03 -2.45 21.52
N GLY A 96 15.08 -2.42 22.85
CA GLY A 96 16.33 -2.56 23.61
C GLY A 96 16.74 -1.36 24.46
N GLN A 97 16.07 -0.21 24.33
CA GLN A 97 16.26 0.92 25.25
C GLN A 97 14.91 1.46 25.75
N PRO A 98 14.73 1.59 27.09
CA PRO A 98 13.65 2.40 27.61
C PRO A 98 13.98 3.87 27.30
N ALA A 99 13.16 4.51 26.49
CA ALA A 99 13.24 5.93 26.20
C ALA A 99 11.99 6.64 26.76
N PRO A 100 12.03 7.97 26.91
CA PRO A 100 10.91 8.70 27.49
C PRO A 100 9.63 8.54 26.65
N ASP A 101 8.51 8.31 27.31
CA ASP A 101 7.19 8.11 26.69
C ASP A 101 6.83 9.22 25.69
N GLU A 102 7.28 10.44 25.93
CA GLU A 102 7.06 11.59 25.04
C GLU A 102 7.77 11.44 23.69
N GLU A 103 9.02 10.98 23.68
CA GLU A 103 9.78 10.74 22.45
C GLU A 103 9.17 9.57 21.67
N PHE A 104 8.73 8.54 22.39
CA PHE A 104 8.03 7.40 21.80
C PHE A 104 6.74 7.84 21.11
N ALA A 105 5.89 8.59 21.80
CA ALA A 105 4.63 9.10 21.27
C ALA A 105 4.84 9.96 20.00
N VAL A 106 5.87 10.80 19.97
CA VAL A 106 6.23 11.61 18.79
C VAL A 106 6.63 10.73 17.61
N ASP A 107 7.47 9.72 17.83
CA ASP A 107 7.90 8.82 16.77
C ASP A 107 6.77 7.91 16.28
N VAL A 108 5.84 7.51 17.15
CA VAL A 108 4.61 6.80 16.74
C VAL A 108 3.76 7.68 15.83
N GLU A 109 3.55 8.96 16.15
CA GLU A 109 2.76 9.87 15.31
C GLU A 109 3.42 10.11 13.94
N ARG A 110 4.76 10.19 13.90
CA ARG A 110 5.53 10.28 12.66
C ARG A 110 5.40 9.02 11.82
N LEU A 111 5.52 7.84 12.45
CA LEU A 111 5.31 6.55 11.79
C LEU A 111 3.91 6.47 11.17
N ARG A 112 2.87 6.77 11.96
CA ARG A 112 1.48 6.83 11.49
C ARG A 112 1.37 7.73 10.26
N THR A 113 1.84 8.97 10.36
CA THR A 113 1.74 9.92 9.24
C THR A 113 2.36 9.36 7.96
N ARG A 114 3.58 8.79 8.04
CA ARG A 114 4.25 8.18 6.89
C ARG A 114 3.47 6.97 6.34
N LEU A 115 3.03 6.05 7.19
CA LEU A 115 2.26 4.88 6.77
C LEU A 115 0.93 5.26 6.11
N ARG A 116 0.27 6.31 6.58
CA ARG A 116 -0.95 6.85 5.96
C ARG A 116 -0.68 7.41 4.58
N ASP A 117 0.40 8.19 4.41
CA ASP A 117 0.72 8.79 3.13
C ASP A 117 1.05 7.71 2.07
N MET A 118 1.71 6.62 2.48
CA MET A 118 1.91 5.44 1.62
C MET A 118 0.60 4.69 1.35
N CYS A 119 -0.26 4.56 2.35
CA CYS A 119 -1.59 3.97 2.20
C CYS A 119 -2.46 4.75 1.18
N HIS A 120 -2.40 6.08 1.16
CA HIS A 120 -3.09 6.90 0.16
C HIS A 120 -2.56 6.67 -1.26
N GLN A 121 -1.25 6.50 -1.44
CA GLN A 121 -0.65 6.17 -2.74
C GLN A 121 -1.10 4.81 -3.27
N LEU A 122 -1.34 3.86 -2.36
CA LEU A 122 -1.83 2.51 -2.67
C LEU A 122 -3.35 2.44 -2.84
N SER A 123 -4.09 3.52 -2.57
CA SER A 123 -5.55 3.46 -2.57
C SER A 123 -6.09 3.20 -3.99
N PRO A 124 -7.02 2.24 -4.17
CA PRO A 124 -7.60 1.93 -5.47
C PRO A 124 -8.32 3.12 -6.13
N ASN A 125 -8.72 4.12 -5.35
CA ASN A 125 -9.35 5.34 -5.86
C ASN A 125 -8.38 6.28 -6.57
N ASN A 126 -7.07 6.23 -6.28
CA ASN A 126 -6.08 7.08 -6.94
C ASN A 126 -5.75 6.61 -8.37
N ALA A 127 -5.94 5.32 -8.67
CA ALA A 127 -5.76 4.78 -10.02
C ALA A 127 -6.85 5.24 -11.00
N ALA A 128 -8.04 5.60 -10.50
CA ALA A 128 -9.16 6.08 -11.32
C ALA A 128 -8.95 7.54 -11.80
N VAL A 129 -8.34 8.39 -10.96
CA VAL A 129 -8.20 9.84 -11.25
C VAL A 129 -7.12 10.14 -12.28
N GLN A 130 -6.10 9.29 -12.42
CA GLN A 130 -5.06 9.49 -13.45
C GLN A 130 -5.51 9.11 -14.87
N SER A 131 -6.54 8.28 -15.00
CA SER A 131 -7.07 7.84 -16.31
C SER A 131 -8.01 8.85 -16.97
N GLU A 132 -8.52 9.85 -16.23
CA GLU A 132 -9.38 10.92 -16.79
C GLU A 132 -8.59 12.17 -17.23
N ALA A 133 -7.29 12.24 -16.94
CA ALA A 133 -6.45 13.40 -17.22
C ALA A 133 -5.47 13.20 -18.40
N SER A 134 -5.56 12.09 -19.14
CA SER A 134 -4.74 11.80 -20.34
C SER A 134 -5.57 11.82 -21.63
#